data_AF-A0A2W4C3Q2-F1
#
_entry.id   AF-A0A2W4C3Q2-F1
#
_cell.length_a   1.000
_cell.length_b   1.000
_cell.length_c   1.000
_cell.angle_alpha   90.00
_cell.angle_beta   90.00
_cell.angle_gamma   90.00
#
_symmetry.space_group_name_H-M   'P 1'
#
loop_
_entity.id
_entity.type
_entity.pdbx_description
1 polymer ?
#
loop_
_entity_poly.entity_id
_entity_poly.type
_entity_poly.pdbx_seq_one_letter_code
_entity_poly.pdbx_strand_id
1 'polypeptide(L)'
;MPAAPSPIFPDIIQYELRTPFEAKRPPLLRAVVMEEGKRTFLVLCAHHSIADGVSLNHWMRDLLLAVTGHEIEDRIPCGSLEAMVGSMLHLHKLPAAEAQPPSRPPVAYHGRFSGEPSVQFLSLDERETETLVSSARSYGTTVHGALSAALAGVLKRKLAPLDGGPLRVFTPIDVRRRLHMVTDHLCLCVAGNVIEDDPEINDGWEKARHFSTALSLEKTSDHLVANVGAIEAAMRKVTTTGEASKLFASVLGAEIVLSNL
;
A
#
# COMPACT_ATOMS: atom_id res chain seq x y z
N MET A 1 4.09 -1.12 29.46
CA MET A 1 3.27 -0.88 28.26
C MET A 1 3.16 0.61 28.01
N PRO A 2 3.43 1.11 26.80
CA PRO A 2 3.08 2.50 26.48
C PRO A 2 1.55 2.64 26.57
N ALA A 3 1.08 3.60 27.37
CA ALA A 3 -0.36 3.93 27.43
C ALA A 3 -0.92 4.20 26.03
N ALA A 4 -2.12 3.68 25.74
CA ALA A 4 -2.84 3.94 24.50
C ALA A 4 -2.95 5.45 24.26
N PRO A 5 -2.86 5.92 23.00
CA PRO A 5 -3.00 7.35 22.69
C PRO A 5 -4.36 7.88 23.12
N SER A 6 -4.44 9.15 23.50
CA SER A 6 -5.73 9.81 23.83
C SER A 6 -6.76 9.64 22.70
N PRO A 7 -8.07 9.60 23.04
CA PRO A 7 -9.16 9.51 22.06
C PRO A 7 -9.15 10.62 21.00
N ILE A 8 -8.45 11.74 21.23
CA ILE A 8 -8.29 12.84 20.26
C ILE A 8 -7.43 12.42 19.05
N PHE A 9 -6.52 11.45 19.22
CA PHE A 9 -5.54 11.08 18.20
C PHE A 9 -6.15 10.39 16.97
N PRO A 10 -7.01 9.36 17.11
CA PRO A 10 -7.78 8.83 15.98
C PRO A 10 -8.60 9.89 15.24
N ASP A 11 -9.23 10.82 15.96
CA ASP A 11 -10.10 11.84 15.36
C ASP A 11 -9.34 12.79 14.42
N ILE A 12 -8.12 13.19 14.79
CA ILE A 12 -7.28 14.04 13.94
C ILE A 12 -6.83 13.29 12.69
N ILE A 13 -6.47 12.02 12.80
CA ILE A 13 -6.09 11.20 11.64
C ILE A 13 -7.29 11.01 10.71
N GLN A 14 -8.46 10.71 11.26
CA GLN A 14 -9.72 10.63 10.50
C GLN A 14 -10.03 11.96 9.80
N TYR A 15 -9.80 13.09 10.47
CA TYR A 15 -9.95 14.42 9.89
C TYR A 15 -8.99 14.65 8.71
N GLU A 16 -7.71 14.32 8.86
CA GLU A 16 -6.73 14.48 7.78
C GLU A 16 -7.03 13.55 6.60
N LEU A 17 -7.44 12.30 6.86
CA LEU A 17 -7.83 11.32 5.83
C LEU A 17 -9.05 11.76 5.01
N ARG A 18 -10.05 12.39 5.63
CA ARG A 18 -11.24 12.88 4.91
C ARG A 18 -11.01 14.20 4.18
N THR A 19 -9.95 14.93 4.52
CA THR A 19 -9.69 16.25 3.94
C THR A 19 -8.86 16.08 2.67
N PRO A 20 -9.42 16.31 1.47
CA PRO A 20 -8.72 16.03 0.24
C PRO A 20 -7.68 17.10 -0.08
N PHE A 21 -6.64 16.71 -0.80
CA PHE A 21 -5.73 17.64 -1.45
C PHE A 21 -6.31 18.15 -2.78
N GLU A 22 -6.04 19.40 -3.11
CA GLU A 22 -6.22 19.91 -4.46
C GLU A 22 -4.97 19.57 -5.28
N ALA A 23 -5.03 18.53 -6.11
CA ALA A 23 -3.87 17.93 -6.77
C ALA A 23 -2.99 18.92 -7.60
N LYS A 24 -3.57 20.04 -8.05
CA LYS A 24 -2.85 21.07 -8.84
C LYS A 24 -2.33 22.24 -7.99
N ARG A 25 -2.60 22.25 -6.69
CA ARG A 25 -2.28 23.37 -5.81
C ARG A 25 -1.39 22.90 -4.66
N PRO A 26 -0.09 23.23 -4.67
CA PRO A 26 0.79 22.91 -3.55
C PRO A 26 0.39 23.72 -2.29
N PRO A 27 0.76 23.23 -1.08
CA PRO A 27 1.51 22.01 -0.82
C PRO A 27 0.66 20.73 -0.89
N LEU A 28 1.25 19.65 -1.41
CA LEU A 28 0.63 18.30 -1.47
C LEU A 28 1.04 17.41 -0.29
N LEU A 29 1.57 18.02 0.77
CA LEU A 29 1.93 17.39 2.03
C LEU A 29 1.44 18.29 3.17
N ARG A 30 0.87 17.67 4.21
CA ARG A 30 0.45 18.30 5.45
C ARG A 30 1.10 17.57 6.62
N ALA A 31 1.50 18.35 7.61
CA ALA A 31 2.06 17.88 8.86
C ALA A 31 1.24 18.48 10.00
N VAL A 32 0.76 17.63 10.92
CA VAL A 32 0.06 18.05 12.14
C VAL A 32 0.87 17.59 13.33
N VAL A 33 1.29 18.54 14.17
CA VAL A 33 1.97 18.27 15.42
C VAL A 33 0.96 18.36 16.55
N MET A 34 0.96 17.37 17.44
CA MET A 34 0.13 17.33 18.64
C MET A 34 1.00 17.05 19.85
N GLU A 35 0.71 17.71 20.95
CA GLU A 35 1.39 17.47 22.22
C GLU A 35 0.41 16.84 23.21
N GLU A 36 0.83 15.75 23.85
CA GLU A 36 0.08 15.07 24.89
C GLU A 36 0.99 14.79 26.09
N GLY A 37 0.92 15.66 27.10
CA GLY A 37 1.77 15.57 28.28
C GLY A 37 3.25 15.70 27.92
N LYS A 38 4.00 14.59 27.98
CA LYS A 38 5.43 14.52 27.59
C LYS A 38 5.66 13.88 26.22
N ARG A 39 4.59 13.60 25.47
CA ARG A 39 4.65 12.97 24.15
C ARG A 39 4.34 14.01 23.09
N THR A 40 5.06 13.93 21.99
CA THR A 40 4.78 14.70 20.77
C THR A 40 4.44 13.72 19.67
N PHE A 41 3.32 13.94 19.01
CA PHE A 41 2.89 13.17 17.86
C PHE A 41 3.01 14.03 16.60
N LEU A 42 3.47 13.42 15.53
CA LEU A 42 3.53 14.02 14.21
C LEU A 42 2.73 13.16 13.24
N VAL A 43 1.66 13.72 12.69
CA VAL A 43 0.85 13.09 11.64
C VAL A 43 1.27 13.69 10.31
N LEU A 44 1.71 12.82 9.39
CA LEU A 44 2.04 13.20 8.02
C LEU A 44 0.97 12.67 7.08
N CYS A 45 0.46 13.55 6.23
CA CYS A 45 -0.48 13.21 5.17
C CYS A 45 0.06 13.78 3.86
N ALA A 46 0.13 12.96 2.81
CA ALA A 46 0.59 13.40 1.50
C ALA A 46 -0.33 12.90 0.40
N HIS A 47 -0.45 13.69 -0.67
CA HIS A 47 -1.09 13.23 -1.89
C HIS A 47 -0.24 12.12 -2.51
N HIS A 48 -0.86 10.98 -2.81
CA HIS A 48 -0.13 9.77 -3.18
C HIS A 48 0.67 9.91 -4.48
N SER A 49 0.39 10.93 -5.31
CA SER A 49 1.19 11.24 -6.51
C SER A 49 2.61 11.73 -6.24
N ILE A 50 2.92 12.17 -5.01
CA ILE A 50 4.25 12.70 -4.66
C ILE A 50 5.00 11.83 -3.66
N ALA A 51 4.31 10.94 -2.94
CA ALA A 51 4.91 10.16 -1.86
C ALA A 51 4.14 8.87 -1.62
N ASP A 52 4.86 7.86 -1.15
CA ASP A 52 4.36 6.63 -0.52
C ASP A 52 4.82 6.56 0.95
N GLY A 53 4.48 5.48 1.67
CA GLY A 53 4.86 5.36 3.08
C GLY A 53 6.37 5.34 3.33
N VAL A 54 7.15 4.72 2.44
CA VAL A 54 8.63 4.71 2.51
C VAL A 54 9.19 6.12 2.29
N SER A 55 8.62 6.88 1.35
CA SER A 55 8.96 8.29 1.12
C SER A 55 8.74 9.14 2.38
N LEU A 56 7.63 8.92 3.09
CA LEU A 56 7.34 9.64 4.33
C LEU A 56 8.30 9.25 5.45
N ASN A 57 8.82 8.02 5.47
CA ASN A 57 9.90 7.63 6.40
C ASN A 57 11.21 8.37 6.10
N HIS A 58 11.59 8.52 4.83
CA HIS A 58 12.75 9.32 4.44
C HIS A 58 12.58 10.79 4.82
N TRP A 59 11.39 11.35 4.55
CA TRP A 59 11.06 12.72 4.94
C TRP A 59 11.14 12.91 6.46
N MET A 60 10.61 11.95 7.23
CA MET A 60 10.68 11.97 8.70
C MET A 60 12.14 11.94 9.18
N ARG A 61 12.98 11.08 8.60
CA ARG A 61 14.41 11.02 8.92
C ARG A 61 15.08 12.37 8.64
N ASP A 62 14.84 12.95 7.48
CA ASP A 62 15.44 14.23 7.09
C ASP A 62 14.94 15.38 7.99
N LEU A 63 13.67 15.36 8.41
CA LEU A 63 13.15 16.28 9.43
C LEU A 63 13.93 16.15 10.76
N LEU A 64 14.11 14.91 11.26
CA LEU A 64 14.81 14.66 12.51
C LEU A 64 16.29 15.11 12.46
N LEU A 65 16.94 14.95 11.30
CA LEU A 65 18.29 15.46 11.07
C LEU A 65 18.31 16.99 11.08
N ALA A 66 17.38 17.63 10.37
CA ALA A 66 17.31 19.10 10.29
C ALA A 66 17.06 19.74 11.66
N VAL A 67 16.13 19.21 12.46
CA VAL A 67 15.82 19.75 13.80
C VAL A 67 16.95 19.51 14.81
N THR A 68 17.88 18.60 14.51
CA THR A 68 19.10 18.38 15.30
C THR A 68 20.32 19.15 14.75
N GLY A 69 20.11 20.03 13.78
CA GLY A 69 21.14 20.92 13.24
C GLY A 69 22.02 20.31 12.14
N HIS A 70 21.67 19.13 11.62
CA HIS A 70 22.36 18.55 10.48
C HIS A 70 21.86 19.18 9.17
N GLU A 71 22.78 19.40 8.22
CA GLU A 71 22.40 19.79 6.87
C GLU A 71 21.76 18.61 6.14
N ILE A 72 20.71 18.90 5.37
CA ILE A 72 20.05 17.92 4.52
C ILE A 72 20.55 18.13 3.10
N GLU A 73 21.12 17.06 2.53
CA GLU A 73 21.55 17.07 1.13
C GLU A 73 20.38 17.41 0.21
N ASP A 74 20.59 18.36 -0.71
CA ASP A 74 19.64 18.63 -1.77
C ASP A 74 19.67 17.45 -2.75
N ARG A 75 18.55 16.72 -2.84
CA ARG A 75 18.44 15.51 -3.67
C ARG A 75 17.75 15.86 -4.98
N ILE A 76 18.35 15.44 -6.09
CA ILE A 76 17.75 15.59 -7.42
C ILE A 76 16.36 14.92 -7.43
N PRO A 77 15.29 15.61 -7.87
CA PRO A 77 13.95 15.02 -7.92
C PRO A 77 13.92 13.71 -8.71
N CYS A 78 13.18 12.72 -8.19
CA CYS A 78 12.91 11.49 -8.90
C CYS A 78 11.84 11.70 -9.98
N GLY A 79 11.99 11.02 -11.12
CA GLY A 79 10.91 10.91 -12.10
C GLY A 79 9.73 10.09 -11.56
N SER A 80 8.63 10.06 -12.30
CA SER A 80 7.52 9.14 -11.96
C SER A 80 7.96 7.69 -12.15
N LEU A 81 7.26 6.77 -11.48
CA LEU A 81 7.50 5.33 -11.62
C LEU A 81 7.42 4.89 -13.08
N GLU A 82 6.45 5.42 -13.83
CA GLU A 82 6.25 5.15 -15.25
C GLU A 82 7.41 5.68 -16.10
N ALA A 83 7.91 6.89 -15.82
CA ALA A 83 9.07 7.43 -16.54
C ALA A 83 10.34 6.58 -16.32
N MET A 84 10.53 6.08 -15.10
CA MET A 84 11.63 5.18 -14.76
C MET A 84 11.49 3.82 -15.45
N VAL A 85 10.30 3.21 -15.39
CA VAL A 85 10.03 1.92 -16.04
C VAL A 85 10.09 2.02 -17.56
N GLY A 86 9.54 3.09 -18.15
CA GLY A 86 9.58 3.33 -19.59
C GLY A 86 11.01 3.34 -20.13
N SER A 87 11.93 3.98 -19.40
CA SER A 87 13.36 3.97 -19.72
C SER A 87 13.96 2.55 -19.75
N MET A 88 13.47 1.63 -18.90
CA MET A 88 13.88 0.22 -18.90
C MET A 88 13.22 -0.60 -20.01
N LEU A 89 11.93 -0.37 -20.31
CA LEU A 89 11.21 -1.05 -21.41
C LEU A 89 11.80 -0.76 -22.78
N HIS A 90 12.35 0.45 -22.99
CA HIS A 90 13.06 0.77 -24.22
C HIS A 90 14.30 -0.13 -24.44
N LEU A 91 14.85 -0.72 -23.38
CA LEU A 91 16.01 -1.61 -23.43
C LEU A 91 15.62 -3.09 -23.57
N HIS A 92 14.40 -3.49 -23.17
CA HIS A 92 13.93 -4.87 -23.14
C HIS A 92 12.51 -5.02 -23.70
N LYS A 93 12.35 -5.72 -24.84
CA LYS A 93 11.02 -6.16 -25.32
C LYS A 93 10.50 -7.29 -24.41
N LEU A 94 9.74 -6.93 -23.39
CA LEU A 94 9.05 -7.89 -22.55
C LEU A 94 7.71 -8.29 -23.19
N PRO A 95 7.29 -9.57 -23.06
CA PRO A 95 5.95 -9.98 -23.47
C PRO A 95 4.91 -9.22 -22.66
N ALA A 96 3.78 -8.90 -23.28
CA ALA A 96 2.65 -8.33 -22.56
C ALA A 96 2.22 -9.29 -21.45
N ALA A 97 1.99 -8.78 -20.23
CA ALA A 97 1.39 -9.57 -19.18
C ALA A 97 0.02 -10.07 -19.67
N GLU A 98 -0.24 -11.37 -19.56
CA GLU A 98 -1.56 -11.92 -19.85
C GLU A 98 -2.54 -11.41 -18.78
N ALA A 99 -3.47 -10.57 -19.20
CA ALA A 99 -4.55 -10.12 -18.33
C ALA A 99 -5.49 -11.30 -18.08
N GLN A 100 -5.55 -11.78 -16.85
CA GLN A 100 -6.57 -12.73 -16.46
C GLN A 100 -7.92 -12.00 -16.34
N PRO A 101 -9.00 -12.54 -16.91
CA PRO A 101 -10.32 -11.95 -16.72
C PRO A 101 -10.65 -11.95 -15.22
N PRO A 102 -11.22 -10.86 -14.70
CA PRO A 102 -11.52 -10.78 -13.28
C PRO A 102 -12.56 -11.85 -12.91
N SER A 103 -12.31 -12.60 -11.84
CA SER A 103 -13.24 -13.63 -11.35
C SER A 103 -14.57 -13.04 -10.86
N ARG A 104 -14.56 -11.74 -10.50
CA ARG A 104 -15.68 -11.00 -9.92
C ARG A 104 -15.70 -9.54 -10.40
N PRO A 105 -16.84 -8.84 -10.29
CA PRO A 105 -16.89 -7.41 -10.55
C PRO A 105 -15.83 -6.63 -9.75
N PRO A 106 -15.20 -5.60 -10.34
CA PRO A 106 -14.23 -4.74 -9.65
C PRO A 106 -14.81 -4.11 -8.39
N VAL A 107 -14.02 -4.02 -7.31
CA VAL A 107 -14.37 -3.16 -6.17
C VAL A 107 -14.20 -1.72 -6.61
N ALA A 108 -15.31 -0.98 -6.68
CA ALA A 108 -15.26 0.44 -6.98
C ALA A 108 -14.49 1.19 -5.88
N TYR A 109 -13.70 2.19 -6.26
CA TYR A 109 -13.12 3.09 -5.28
C TYR A 109 -14.23 3.80 -4.50
N HIS A 110 -14.01 3.91 -3.19
CA HIS A 110 -14.83 4.71 -2.31
C HIS A 110 -14.96 6.13 -2.86
N GLY A 111 -16.20 6.58 -3.03
CA GLY A 111 -16.47 7.95 -3.42
C GLY A 111 -16.04 8.91 -2.32
N ARG A 112 -15.88 10.19 -2.65
CA ARG A 112 -15.47 11.27 -1.71
C ARG A 112 -16.33 11.36 -0.42
N PHE A 113 -17.49 10.71 -0.39
CA PHE A 113 -18.48 10.75 0.69
C PHE A 113 -19.04 9.37 1.08
N SER A 114 -18.38 8.26 0.75
CA SER A 114 -18.92 6.91 0.98
C SER A 114 -18.83 6.41 2.44
N GLY A 115 -18.74 7.31 3.42
CA GLY A 115 -18.67 7.01 4.85
C GLY A 115 -17.56 7.78 5.57
N GLU A 116 -17.61 7.81 6.90
CA GLU A 116 -16.52 8.35 7.71
C GLU A 116 -15.46 7.26 7.94
N PRO A 117 -14.17 7.52 7.64
CA PRO A 117 -13.12 6.57 7.96
C PRO A 117 -13.06 6.39 9.47
N SER A 118 -12.91 5.15 9.93
CA SER A 118 -12.60 4.84 11.32
C SER A 118 -11.15 4.38 11.42
N VAL A 119 -10.42 4.93 12.38
CA VAL A 119 -9.02 4.57 12.64
C VAL A 119 -8.94 3.88 13.99
N GLN A 120 -8.34 2.69 14.00
CA GLN A 120 -8.08 1.93 15.22
C GLN A 120 -6.61 1.53 15.28
N PHE A 121 -6.04 1.61 16.47
CA PHE A 121 -4.67 1.20 16.75
C PHE A 121 -4.70 -0.10 17.53
N LEU A 122 -4.01 -1.10 17.01
CA LEU A 122 -3.75 -2.37 17.69
C LEU A 122 -2.24 -2.53 17.78
N SER A 123 -1.76 -2.93 18.95
CA SER A 123 -0.35 -3.21 19.20
C SER A 123 -0.19 -4.65 19.65
N LEU A 124 0.75 -5.36 19.05
CA LEU A 124 1.27 -6.61 19.60
C LEU A 124 2.46 -6.28 20.48
N ASP A 125 2.54 -6.88 21.66
CA ASP A 125 3.73 -6.80 22.48
C ASP A 125 4.90 -7.60 21.89
N GLU A 126 6.07 -7.53 22.53
CA GLU A 126 7.28 -8.22 22.07
C GLU A 126 7.07 -9.73 21.95
N ARG A 127 6.46 -10.36 22.96
CA ARG A 127 6.22 -11.80 22.99
C ARG A 127 5.18 -12.21 21.94
N GLU A 128 4.10 -11.45 21.79
CA GLU A 128 3.08 -11.67 20.77
C GLU A 128 3.68 -11.56 19.36
N THR A 129 4.52 -10.55 19.14
CA THR A 129 5.23 -10.33 17.87
C THR A 129 6.19 -11.48 17.57
N GLU A 130 7.01 -11.89 18.53
CA GLU A 130 7.90 -13.05 18.39
C GLU A 130 7.14 -14.34 18.10
N THR A 131 6.00 -14.53 18.77
CA THR A 131 5.14 -15.69 18.55
C THR A 131 4.57 -15.68 17.13
N LEU A 132 4.11 -14.54 16.63
CA LEU A 132 3.60 -14.40 15.26
C LEU A 132 4.70 -14.68 14.23
N VAL A 133 5.89 -14.09 14.41
CA VAL A 133 7.03 -14.27 13.49
C VAL A 133 7.50 -15.73 13.47
N SER A 134 7.69 -16.34 14.64
CA SER A 134 8.14 -17.72 14.76
C SER A 134 7.10 -18.71 14.21
N SER A 135 5.81 -18.48 14.49
CA SER A 135 4.72 -19.30 13.95
C SER A 135 4.67 -19.21 12.43
N ALA A 136 4.66 -18.00 11.87
CA ALA A 136 4.65 -17.80 10.43
C ALA A 136 5.81 -18.56 9.75
N ARG A 137 7.03 -18.45 10.31
CA ARG A 137 8.19 -19.18 9.82
C ARG A 137 8.01 -20.71 9.92
N SER A 138 7.52 -21.22 11.06
CA SER A 138 7.35 -22.67 11.27
C SER A 138 6.34 -23.30 10.31
N TYR A 139 5.32 -22.55 9.89
CA TYR A 139 4.31 -22.99 8.93
C TYR A 139 4.66 -22.65 7.47
N GLY A 140 5.88 -22.18 7.21
CA GLY A 140 6.38 -21.89 5.85
C GLY A 140 5.69 -20.69 5.19
N THR A 141 5.20 -19.72 5.96
CA THR A 141 4.56 -18.51 5.47
C THR A 141 5.31 -17.25 5.91
N THR A 142 4.90 -16.10 5.39
CA THR A 142 5.32 -14.78 5.87
C THR A 142 4.32 -14.24 6.90
N VAL A 143 4.74 -13.25 7.72
CA VAL A 143 3.82 -12.50 8.60
C VAL A 143 2.73 -11.83 7.77
N HIS A 144 3.09 -11.26 6.61
CA HIS A 144 2.13 -10.68 5.67
C HIS A 144 1.08 -11.69 5.22
N GLY A 145 1.50 -12.87 4.76
CA GLY A 145 0.56 -13.94 4.36
C GLY A 145 -0.34 -14.41 5.51
N ALA A 146 0.21 -14.51 6.73
CA ALA A 146 -0.57 -14.86 7.92
C ALA A 146 -1.65 -13.80 8.23
N LEU A 147 -1.31 -12.51 8.15
CA LEU A 147 -2.25 -11.41 8.35
C LEU A 147 -3.30 -11.34 7.22
N SER A 148 -2.89 -11.54 5.95
CA SER A 148 -3.83 -11.63 4.81
C SER A 148 -4.87 -12.73 5.02
N ALA A 149 -4.42 -13.93 5.41
CA ALA A 149 -5.30 -15.07 5.68
C ALA A 149 -6.25 -14.80 6.85
N ALA A 150 -5.74 -14.22 7.95
CA ALA A 150 -6.56 -13.88 9.11
C ALA A 150 -7.62 -12.82 8.76
N LEU A 151 -7.24 -11.74 8.07
CA LEU A 151 -8.14 -10.67 7.66
C LEU A 151 -9.22 -11.18 6.69
N ALA A 152 -8.83 -11.93 5.66
CA ALA A 152 -9.77 -12.56 4.73
C ALA A 152 -10.74 -13.48 5.47
N GLY A 153 -10.24 -14.33 6.38
CA GLY A 153 -11.08 -15.23 7.17
C GLY A 153 -12.08 -14.50 8.07
N VAL A 154 -11.66 -13.41 8.72
CA VAL A 154 -12.55 -12.60 9.58
C VAL A 154 -13.61 -11.87 8.76
N LEU A 155 -13.22 -11.23 7.65
CA LEU A 155 -14.16 -10.51 6.79
C LEU A 155 -15.14 -11.44 6.11
N LYS A 156 -14.71 -12.63 5.66
CA LYS A 156 -15.62 -13.65 5.09
C LYS A 156 -16.73 -14.03 6.06
N ARG A 157 -16.42 -14.13 7.37
CA ARG A 157 -17.41 -14.43 8.42
C ARG A 157 -18.31 -13.25 8.78
N LYS A 158 -17.80 -12.02 8.75
CA LYS A 158 -18.52 -10.82 9.24
C LYS A 158 -19.30 -10.08 8.16
N LEU A 159 -18.75 -10.04 6.95
CA LEU A 159 -19.19 -9.19 5.85
C LEU A 159 -19.32 -9.99 4.54
N ALA A 160 -19.66 -11.28 4.63
CA ALA A 160 -19.71 -12.23 3.52
C ALA A 160 -19.96 -11.51 2.17
N PRO A 161 -19.04 -11.62 1.19
CA PRO A 161 -19.07 -10.75 0.02
C PRO A 161 -20.45 -10.78 -0.64
N LEU A 162 -20.95 -9.61 -1.03
CA LEU A 162 -22.33 -9.43 -1.51
C LEU A 162 -22.68 -10.30 -2.73
N ASP A 163 -21.67 -10.70 -3.51
CA ASP A 163 -21.79 -11.55 -4.70
C ASP A 163 -21.32 -13.00 -4.46
N GLY A 164 -20.91 -13.35 -3.23
CA GLY A 164 -20.51 -14.70 -2.81
C GLY A 164 -19.12 -15.18 -3.25
N GLY A 165 -18.32 -14.38 -3.97
CA GLY A 165 -17.03 -14.83 -4.49
C GLY A 165 -15.82 -14.66 -3.52
N PRO A 166 -14.61 -15.11 -3.89
CA PRO A 166 -13.42 -15.03 -3.02
C PRO A 166 -13.04 -13.58 -2.69
N LEU A 167 -12.64 -13.30 -1.44
CA LEU A 167 -12.19 -11.97 -1.04
C LEU A 167 -10.83 -11.64 -1.67
N ARG A 168 -10.62 -10.37 -2.03
CA ARG A 168 -9.38 -9.86 -2.61
C ARG A 168 -8.56 -9.10 -1.58
N VAL A 169 -7.26 -9.36 -1.57
CA VAL A 169 -6.28 -8.63 -0.78
C VAL A 169 -5.30 -7.93 -1.70
N PHE A 170 -5.37 -6.60 -1.77
CA PHE A 170 -4.36 -5.78 -2.41
C PHE A 170 -3.15 -5.64 -1.48
N THR A 171 -1.98 -6.00 -2.00
CA THR A 171 -0.69 -5.87 -1.31
C THR A 171 0.22 -4.94 -2.09
N PRO A 172 0.43 -3.69 -1.63
CA PRO A 172 1.47 -2.82 -2.16
C PRO A 172 2.88 -3.37 -1.83
N ILE A 173 3.82 -3.11 -2.73
CA ILE A 173 5.20 -3.57 -2.71
C ILE A 173 6.09 -2.36 -3.06
N ASP A 174 7.08 -2.08 -2.22
CA ASP A 174 8.14 -1.12 -2.55
C ASP A 174 9.02 -1.66 -3.70
N VAL A 175 9.13 -0.85 -4.74
CA VAL A 175 9.85 -1.23 -5.96
C VAL A 175 11.20 -0.56 -6.12
N ARG A 176 11.59 0.35 -5.22
CA ARG A 176 12.87 1.08 -5.29
C ARG A 176 14.06 0.16 -5.52
N ARG A 177 14.18 -0.90 -4.71
CA ARG A 177 15.28 -1.88 -4.83
C ARG A 177 15.28 -2.63 -6.16
N ARG A 178 14.11 -2.88 -6.74
CA ARG A 178 13.96 -3.62 -8.02
C ARG A 178 14.27 -2.76 -9.23
N LEU A 179 14.07 -1.46 -9.10
CA LEU A 179 14.41 -0.47 -10.10
C LEU A 179 15.83 0.08 -9.94
N HIS A 180 16.64 -0.55 -9.07
CA HIS A 180 18.00 -0.11 -8.73
C HIS A 180 18.08 1.37 -8.31
N MET A 181 17.02 1.88 -7.68
CA MET A 181 17.02 3.23 -7.12
C MET A 181 17.94 3.25 -5.90
N VAL A 182 18.91 4.15 -5.92
CA VAL A 182 19.91 4.33 -4.86
C VAL A 182 19.50 5.47 -3.90
N THR A 183 18.29 6.00 -4.06
CA THR A 183 17.96 7.32 -3.57
C THR A 183 16.70 7.39 -2.73
N ASP A 184 16.83 8.12 -1.63
CA ASP A 184 15.79 8.38 -0.65
C ASP A 184 14.94 9.58 -1.11
N HIS A 185 14.15 9.40 -2.17
CA HIS A 185 13.30 10.46 -2.72
C HIS A 185 11.85 10.37 -2.25
N LEU A 186 11.18 11.52 -2.23
CA LEU A 186 9.73 11.59 -2.28
C LEU A 186 9.25 11.16 -3.68
N CYS A 187 8.71 9.95 -3.78
CA CYS A 187 8.07 9.45 -4.99
C CYS A 187 6.96 8.47 -4.66
N LEU A 188 6.00 8.31 -5.58
CA LEU A 188 5.18 7.12 -5.60
C LEU A 188 5.97 5.98 -6.25
N CYS A 189 6.56 5.12 -5.44
CA CYS A 189 7.35 3.99 -5.91
C CYS A 189 6.79 2.69 -5.33
N VAL A 190 5.50 2.49 -5.60
CA VAL A 190 4.72 1.33 -5.18
C VAL A 190 4.14 0.65 -6.42
N ALA A 191 4.36 -0.65 -6.54
CA ALA A 191 3.50 -1.53 -7.32
C ALA A 191 2.69 -2.39 -6.36
N GLY A 192 1.78 -3.22 -6.84
CA GLY A 192 1.12 -4.16 -5.96
C GLY A 192 0.21 -5.09 -6.71
N ASN A 193 -0.19 -6.15 -6.00
CA ASN A 193 -0.96 -7.24 -6.56
C ASN A 193 -2.23 -7.44 -5.77
N VAL A 194 -3.29 -7.81 -6.48
CA VAL A 194 -4.53 -8.26 -5.89
C VAL A 194 -4.50 -9.78 -5.86
N ILE A 195 -4.53 -10.35 -4.66
CA ILE A 195 -4.54 -11.80 -4.46
C ILE A 195 -5.93 -12.21 -3.98
N GLU A 196 -6.53 -13.15 -4.70
CA GLU A 196 -7.81 -13.74 -4.34
C GLU A 196 -7.61 -14.81 -3.26
N ASP A 197 -8.48 -14.78 -2.26
CA ASP A 197 -8.62 -15.86 -1.28
C ASP A 197 -9.05 -17.15 -1.98
N ASP A 198 -8.51 -18.29 -1.56
CA ASP A 198 -8.97 -19.58 -2.04
C ASP A 198 -10.18 -20.05 -1.19
N PRO A 199 -11.37 -20.23 -1.80
CA PRO A 199 -12.56 -20.65 -1.06
C PRO A 199 -12.48 -22.11 -0.57
N GLU A 200 -11.67 -22.96 -1.22
CA GLU A 200 -11.52 -24.38 -0.89
C GLU A 200 -10.56 -24.61 0.28
N ILE A 201 -9.62 -23.68 0.49
CA ILE A 201 -8.69 -23.74 1.61
C ILE A 201 -9.37 -23.29 2.91
N ASN A 202 -9.59 -24.25 3.81
CA ASN A 202 -10.18 -24.00 5.13
C ASN A 202 -9.12 -23.84 6.24
N ASP A 203 -7.93 -24.41 6.08
CA ASP A 203 -6.84 -24.24 7.05
C ASP A 203 -6.20 -22.85 6.93
N GLY A 204 -6.08 -22.17 8.07
CA GLY A 204 -5.57 -20.79 8.11
C GLY A 204 -4.10 -20.66 7.68
N TRP A 205 -3.27 -21.67 7.96
CA TRP A 205 -1.85 -21.64 7.61
C TRP A 205 -1.61 -22.03 6.15
N GLU A 206 -2.38 -22.95 5.61
CA GLU A 206 -2.41 -23.23 4.19
C GLU A 206 -2.84 -22.00 3.38
N LYS A 207 -3.85 -21.27 3.86
CA LYS A 207 -4.27 -19.99 3.27
C LYS A 207 -3.17 -18.94 3.36
N ALA A 208 -2.45 -18.87 4.47
CA ALA A 208 -1.32 -17.97 4.63
C ALA A 208 -0.18 -18.27 3.63
N ARG A 209 0.10 -19.55 3.37
CA ARG A 209 1.07 -19.99 2.36
C ARG A 209 0.62 -19.63 0.95
N HIS A 210 -0.67 -19.75 0.62
CA HIS A 210 -1.24 -19.30 -0.65
C HIS A 210 -0.92 -17.83 -0.91
N PHE A 211 -1.25 -16.93 0.02
CA PHE A 211 -0.93 -15.50 -0.09
C PHE A 211 0.58 -15.24 -0.20
N SER A 212 1.40 -15.94 0.59
CA SER A 212 2.87 -15.77 0.55
C SER A 212 3.47 -16.22 -0.78
N THR A 213 2.96 -17.31 -1.35
CA THR A 213 3.45 -17.90 -2.60
C THR A 213 3.04 -17.03 -3.78
N ALA A 214 1.78 -16.58 -3.83
CA ALA A 214 1.29 -15.65 -4.85
C ALA A 214 2.15 -14.38 -4.91
N LEU A 215 2.49 -13.79 -3.76
CA LEU A 215 3.40 -12.64 -3.71
C LEU A 215 4.82 -12.94 -4.18
N SER A 216 5.29 -14.19 -4.09
CA SER A 216 6.66 -14.57 -4.44
C SER A 216 6.89 -14.71 -5.94
N LEU A 217 5.87 -15.18 -6.67
CA LEU A 217 5.94 -15.44 -8.12
C LEU A 217 6.11 -14.14 -8.93
N GLU A 218 5.69 -13.01 -8.36
CA GLU A 218 5.64 -11.73 -9.05
C GLU A 218 6.79 -10.78 -8.67
N LYS A 219 7.86 -11.30 -8.02
CA LYS A 219 8.94 -10.48 -7.48
C LYS A 219 10.02 -10.07 -8.48
N THR A 220 9.98 -10.52 -9.73
CA THR A 220 11.03 -10.19 -10.70
C THR A 220 10.88 -8.76 -11.22
N SER A 221 12.02 -8.13 -11.55
CA SER A 221 12.00 -6.80 -12.16
C SER A 221 11.25 -6.81 -13.51
N ASP A 222 11.35 -7.89 -14.28
CA ASP A 222 10.64 -8.04 -15.56
C ASP A 222 9.12 -8.02 -15.39
N HIS A 223 8.58 -8.74 -14.42
CA HIS A 223 7.13 -8.73 -14.15
C HIS A 223 6.65 -7.35 -13.71
N LEU A 224 7.41 -6.67 -12.85
CA LEU A 224 7.12 -5.31 -12.43
C LEU A 224 7.08 -4.35 -13.63
N VAL A 225 8.13 -4.39 -14.47
CA VAL A 225 8.30 -3.52 -15.63
C VAL A 225 7.17 -3.77 -16.66
N ALA A 226 6.81 -5.03 -16.91
CA ALA A 226 5.70 -5.38 -17.77
C ALA A 226 4.34 -4.89 -17.23
N ASN A 227 4.08 -5.04 -15.92
CA ASN A 227 2.82 -4.62 -15.30
C ASN A 227 2.66 -3.09 -15.32
N VAL A 228 3.70 -2.34 -14.92
CA VAL A 228 3.67 -0.88 -14.96
C VAL A 228 3.51 -0.38 -16.40
N GLY A 229 4.22 -0.98 -17.37
CA GLY A 229 4.07 -0.65 -18.79
C GLY A 229 2.67 -0.91 -19.34
N ALA A 230 2.03 -2.01 -18.92
CA ALA A 230 0.65 -2.33 -19.32
C ALA A 230 -0.35 -1.30 -18.77
N ILE A 231 -0.20 -0.89 -17.50
CA ILE A 231 -1.02 0.16 -16.90
C ILE A 231 -0.78 1.50 -17.62
N GLU A 232 0.47 1.86 -17.90
CA GLU A 232 0.80 3.09 -18.64
C GLU A 232 0.16 3.11 -20.03
N ALA A 233 0.25 2.00 -20.77
CA ALA A 233 -0.37 1.85 -22.08
C ALA A 233 -1.91 1.95 -22.02
N ALA A 234 -2.54 1.37 -20.99
CA ALA A 234 -3.98 1.50 -20.76
C ALA A 234 -4.37 2.95 -20.41
N MET A 235 -3.59 3.61 -19.55
CA MET A 235 -3.80 5.00 -19.14
C MET A 235 -3.71 6.00 -20.30
N ARG A 236 -2.98 5.71 -21.38
CA ARG A 236 -2.95 6.58 -22.58
C ARG A 236 -4.32 6.74 -23.26
N LYS A 237 -5.25 5.82 -23.04
CA LYS A 237 -6.63 5.86 -23.58
C LYS A 237 -7.61 6.54 -22.62
N VAL A 238 -7.19 6.82 -21.40
CA VAL A 238 -8.02 7.40 -20.34
C VAL A 238 -8.01 8.92 -20.49
N THR A 239 -9.19 9.52 -20.55
CA THR A 239 -9.36 10.98 -20.72
C THR A 239 -10.01 11.65 -19.52
N THR A 240 -10.65 10.87 -18.65
CA THR A 240 -11.34 11.37 -17.47
C THR A 240 -10.90 10.66 -16.19
N THR A 241 -11.09 11.31 -15.04
CA THR A 241 -10.84 10.70 -13.72
C THR A 241 -11.77 9.52 -13.43
N GLY A 242 -12.99 9.53 -13.99
CA GLY A 242 -13.94 8.42 -13.86
C GLY A 242 -13.49 7.18 -14.64
N GLU A 243 -12.93 7.35 -15.84
CA GLU A 243 -12.29 6.26 -16.60
C GLU A 243 -11.05 5.72 -15.89
N ALA A 244 -10.19 6.61 -15.38
CA ALA A 244 -9.03 6.21 -14.58
C ALA A 244 -9.45 5.38 -13.37
N SER A 245 -10.46 5.85 -12.63
CA SER A 245 -11.00 5.15 -11.46
C SER A 245 -11.52 3.75 -11.80
N LYS A 246 -12.22 3.58 -12.93
CA LYS A 246 -12.69 2.26 -13.38
C LYS A 246 -11.53 1.34 -13.78
N LEU A 247 -10.54 1.87 -14.49
CA LEU A 247 -9.34 1.10 -14.85
C LEU A 247 -8.62 0.62 -13.60
N PHE A 248 -8.30 1.52 -12.67
CA PHE A 248 -7.63 1.15 -11.43
C PHE A 248 -8.49 0.22 -10.57
N ALA A 249 -9.82 0.37 -10.54
CA ALA A 249 -10.70 -0.56 -9.83
C ALA A 249 -10.60 -1.97 -10.41
N SER A 250 -10.49 -2.10 -11.74
CA SER A 250 -10.36 -3.40 -12.40
C SER A 250 -9.02 -4.10 -12.15
N VAL A 251 -7.97 -3.35 -11.83
CA VAL A 251 -6.61 -3.89 -11.64
C VAL A 251 -6.23 -4.01 -10.16
N LEU A 252 -6.61 -3.02 -9.34
CA LEU A 252 -6.20 -2.88 -7.94
C LEU A 252 -7.38 -2.95 -6.95
N GLY A 253 -8.61 -3.07 -7.44
CA GLY A 253 -9.80 -3.10 -6.59
C GLY A 253 -9.82 -4.33 -5.71
N ALA A 254 -9.85 -4.13 -4.40
CA ALA A 254 -9.84 -5.19 -3.40
C ALA A 254 -10.68 -4.82 -2.17
N GLU A 255 -11.24 -5.82 -1.49
CA GLU A 255 -11.95 -5.61 -0.23
C GLU A 255 -10.98 -5.30 0.93
N ILE A 256 -9.73 -5.74 0.82
CA ILE A 256 -8.69 -5.55 1.82
C ILE A 256 -7.47 -4.90 1.16
N VAL A 257 -6.93 -3.86 1.79
CA VAL A 257 -5.60 -3.35 1.49
C VAL A 257 -4.72 -3.64 2.70
N LEU A 258 -3.68 -4.45 2.53
CA LEU A 258 -2.71 -4.74 3.58
C LEU A 258 -1.33 -4.25 3.15
N SER A 259 -0.83 -3.23 3.84
CA SER A 259 0.51 -2.66 3.60
C SER A 259 1.40 -2.93 4.81
N ASN A 260 2.65 -3.31 4.57
CA ASN A 260 3.71 -3.25 5.56
C ASN A 260 4.64 -2.08 5.23
N LEU A 261 5.08 -1.34 6.24
CA LEU A 261 5.98 -0.19 6.12
C LEU A 261 7.28 -0.47 6.87
#